data_AF-A0A2T0GY17-F1
#
_entry.id   AF-A0A2T0GY17-F1
#
_cell.length_a   1.000
_cell.length_b   1.000
_cell.length_c   1.000
_cell.angle_alpha   90.00
_cell.angle_beta   90.00
_cell.angle_gamma   90.00
#
_symmetry.space_group_name_H-M   'P 1'
#
loop_
_entity.id
_entity.type
_entity.pdbx_description
1 polymer ?
#
loop_
_entity_poly.entity_id
_entity_poly.type
_entity_poly.pdbx_seq_one_letter_code
_entity_poly.pdbx_strand_id
1 'polypeptide(L)'
;MLDKHERRSLEEIENRLAEEDPELARGLAEGTPRSAWRGISPLLVLAAVAMALSVTLLVLAEFGAALLAAVLAGSAVLVRMWRLRGR
;
A
#
# COMPACT_ATOMS: atom_id res chain seq x y z
N MET A 1 5.18 -9.45 -31.98
CA MET A 1 5.19 -8.45 -33.07
C MET A 1 3.77 -7.92 -33.15
N LEU A 2 3.54 -6.64 -32.84
CA LEU A 2 2.20 -6.06 -32.95
C LEU A 2 1.68 -6.19 -34.38
N ASP A 3 0.43 -6.63 -34.53
CA ASP A 3 -0.20 -6.75 -35.84
C ASP A 3 -0.48 -5.36 -36.45
N LYS A 4 -0.56 -5.27 -37.78
CA LYS A 4 -0.83 -3.99 -38.47
C LYS A 4 -2.18 -3.39 -38.07
N HIS A 5 -3.15 -4.21 -37.66
CA HIS A 5 -4.45 -3.74 -37.18
C HIS A 5 -4.36 -3.10 -35.78
N GLU A 6 -3.54 -3.65 -34.89
CA GLU A 6 -3.29 -3.07 -33.57
C GLU A 6 -2.63 -1.69 -33.67
N ARG A 7 -1.67 -1.52 -34.59
CA ARG A 7 -1.05 -0.20 -34.81
C ARG A 7 -2.04 0.85 -35.28
N ARG A 8 -2.92 0.50 -36.22
CA ARG A 8 -3.93 1.42 -36.73
C ARG A 8 -4.94 1.82 -35.65
N SER A 9 -5.34 0.86 -34.82
CA SER A 9 -6.23 1.13 -33.68
C SER A 9 -5.58 2.08 -32.68
N LEU A 10 -4.28 1.90 -32.39
CA LEU A 10 -3.54 2.80 -31.49
C LEU A 10 -3.39 4.20 -32.07
N GLU A 11 -3.09 4.34 -33.36
CA GLU A 11 -3.02 5.66 -34.03
C GLU A 11 -4.36 6.40 -33.95
N GLU A 12 -5.47 5.68 -34.07
CA GLU A 12 -6.81 6.28 -33.96
C GLU A 12 -7.12 6.73 -32.53
N ILE A 13 -6.73 5.95 -31.52
CA ILE A 13 -6.85 6.31 -30.10
C ILE A 13 -5.96 7.51 -29.76
N GLU A 14 -4.73 7.54 -30.25
CA GLU A 14 -3.79 8.63 -30.02
C GLU A 14 -4.29 9.94 -30.65
N ASN A 15 -4.82 9.88 -31.87
CA ASN A 15 -5.38 11.05 -32.53
C ASN A 15 -6.63 11.59 -31.79
N ARG A 16 -7.51 10.70 -31.31
CA ARG A 16 -8.67 11.08 -30.47
C ARG A 16 -8.23 11.74 -29.16
N LEU A 17 -7.23 11.17 -28.51
CA LEU A 17 -6.74 11.65 -27.22
C LEU A 17 -6.02 13.00 -27.34
N ALA A 18 -5.31 13.24 -28.45
CA ALA A 18 -4.66 14.52 -28.73
C ALA A 18 -5.65 15.68 -28.98
N GLU A 19 -6.82 15.38 -29.55
CA GLU A 19 -7.90 16.36 -29.75
C GLU A 19 -8.68 16.65 -28.47
N GLU A 20 -8.93 15.63 -27.63
CA GLU A 20 -9.73 15.75 -26.41
C GLU A 20 -8.92 16.30 -25.21
N ASP A 21 -7.66 15.87 -25.02
CA ASP A 21 -6.80 16.31 -23.92
C ASP A 21 -5.31 16.37 -24.33
N PRO A 22 -4.84 17.56 -24.78
CA PRO A 22 -3.47 17.73 -25.24
C PRO A 22 -2.42 17.63 -24.12
N GLU A 23 -2.81 17.82 -22.85
CA GLU A 23 -1.88 17.68 -21.72
C GLU A 23 -1.64 16.21 -21.38
N LEU A 24 -2.69 15.38 -21.41
CA LEU A 24 -2.58 13.93 -21.24
C LEU A 24 -1.80 13.29 -22.40
N ALA A 25 -2.06 13.70 -23.64
CA ALA A 25 -1.33 13.20 -24.81
C ALA A 25 0.18 13.48 -24.71
N ARG A 26 0.57 14.68 -24.26
CA ARG A 26 1.97 15.03 -23.99
C ARG A 26 2.57 14.17 -22.88
N GLY A 27 1.83 13.94 -21.79
CA GLY A 27 2.29 13.10 -20.68
C GLY A 27 2.51 11.63 -21.05
N LEU A 28 1.68 11.09 -21.95
CA LEU A 28 1.80 9.72 -22.45
C LEU A 28 2.92 9.60 -23.50
N ALA A 29 3.04 10.57 -24.40
CA ALA A 29 4.09 10.62 -25.43
C ALA A 29 5.50 10.80 -24.83
N GLU A 30 5.62 11.53 -23.73
CA GLU A 30 6.90 11.67 -23.00
C GLU A 30 7.34 10.37 -22.33
N GLY A 31 6.50 9.32 -22.28
CA GLY A 31 6.87 7.98 -21.82
C GLY A 31 7.36 7.92 -20.37
N THR A 32 7.23 9.02 -19.63
CA THR A 32 7.64 9.09 -18.23
C THR A 32 6.38 8.88 -17.40
N PRO A 33 6.17 7.69 -16.82
CA PRO A 33 5.30 7.62 -15.66
C PRO A 33 5.95 8.57 -14.65
N ARG A 34 5.44 9.80 -14.55
CA ARG A 34 5.83 10.76 -13.54
C ARG A 34 5.59 10.05 -12.23
N SER A 35 6.67 9.49 -11.71
CA SER A 35 6.70 8.58 -10.59
C SER A 35 5.89 9.23 -9.47
N ALA A 36 4.69 8.70 -9.23
CA ALA A 36 3.82 9.15 -8.13
C ALA A 36 4.53 9.04 -6.77
N TRP A 37 5.67 8.35 -6.73
CA TRP A 37 6.53 8.11 -5.59
C TRP A 37 7.66 9.12 -5.44
N ARG A 38 7.99 9.88 -6.49
CA ARG A 38 9.09 10.88 -6.45
C ARG A 38 8.75 12.14 -5.65
N GLY A 39 7.47 12.33 -5.31
CA GLY A 39 6.97 13.47 -4.52
C GLY A 39 6.61 13.15 -3.07
N ILE A 40 6.80 11.90 -2.61
CA ILE A 40 6.48 11.53 -1.23
C ILE A 40 7.55 12.13 -0.32
N SER A 41 7.23 13.27 0.28
CA SER A 41 8.10 13.95 1.23
C SER A 41 8.39 13.05 2.44
N PRO A 42 9.65 12.95 2.92
CA PRO A 42 9.98 12.18 4.11
C PRO A 42 9.18 12.63 5.35
N LEU A 43 8.74 13.90 5.37
CA LEU A 43 7.82 14.43 6.37
C LEU A 43 6.43 13.78 6.33
N LEU A 44 5.91 13.46 5.14
CA LEU A 44 4.62 12.76 5.01
C LEU A 44 4.72 11.32 5.49
N VAL A 45 5.85 10.66 5.21
CA VAL A 45 6.12 9.31 5.73
C VAL A 45 6.20 9.33 7.26
N LEU A 46 6.92 10.30 7.83
CA LEU A 46 7.03 10.46 9.27
C LEU A 46 5.66 10.74 9.92
N ALA A 47 4.85 11.61 9.30
CA ALA A 47 3.51 11.91 9.78
C ALA A 47 2.59 10.68 9.73
N ALA A 48 2.65 9.89 8.66
CA ALA A 48 1.88 8.65 8.54
C ALA A 48 2.29 7.62 9.60
N VAL A 49 3.59 7.45 9.83
CA VAL A 49 4.11 6.55 10.88
C VAL A 49 3.67 7.02 12.27
N ALA A 50 3.79 8.32 12.57
CA ALA A 50 3.37 8.89 13.85
C ALA A 50 1.86 8.72 14.07
N MET A 51 1.04 8.95 13.03
CA MET A 51 -0.41 8.78 13.10
C MET A 51 -0.78 7.31 13.35
N ALA A 52 -0.13 6.37 12.64
CA ALA A 52 -0.33 4.94 12.85
C ALA A 52 0.06 4.49 14.27
N LEU A 53 1.19 4.98 14.79
CA LEU A 53 1.63 4.74 16.17
C LEU A 53 0.62 5.29 17.18
N SER A 54 0.11 6.50 16.96
CA SER A 54 -0.85 7.14 17.85
C SER A 54 -2.16 6.35 17.93
N VAL A 55 -2.68 5.89 16.79
CA VAL A 55 -3.87 5.02 16.73
C VAL A 55 -3.61 3.68 17.42
N THR A 56 -2.45 3.08 17.18
CA THR A 56 -2.07 1.81 17.82
C THR A 56 -2.01 1.95 19.34
N LEU A 57 -1.40 3.03 19.83
CA LEU A 57 -1.32 3.35 21.26
C LEU A 57 -2.68 3.64 21.87
N LEU A 58 -3.59 4.30 21.15
CA LEU A 58 -4.96 4.55 21.61
C LEU A 58 -5.72 3.24 21.78
N VAL A 59 -5.60 2.34 20.79
CA VAL A 59 -6.20 1.00 20.86
C VAL A 59 -5.57 0.19 21.99
N LEU A 60 -4.24 0.29 22.19
CA LEU A 60 -3.56 -0.32 23.34
C LEU A 60 -3.92 0.36 24.67
N ALA A 61 -4.35 1.61 24.71
CA ALA A 61 -4.75 2.24 25.96
C ALA A 61 -6.10 1.68 26.44
N GLU A 62 -7.07 1.57 25.52
CA GLU A 62 -8.40 1.04 25.82
C GLU A 62 -8.44 -0.49 25.92
N PHE A 63 -7.69 -1.20 25.06
CA PHE A 63 -7.68 -2.66 25.00
C PHE A 63 -6.37 -3.29 25.48
N GLY A 64 -5.42 -2.52 26.00
CA GLY A 64 -4.10 -3.03 26.40
C GLY A 64 -4.16 -4.06 27.50
N ALA A 65 -5.07 -3.89 28.46
CA ALA A 65 -5.30 -4.89 29.49
C ALA A 65 -5.85 -6.21 28.89
N ALA A 66 -6.77 -6.11 27.92
CA ALA A 66 -7.32 -7.29 27.23
C ALA A 66 -6.29 -7.98 26.33
N LEU A 67 -5.46 -7.21 25.61
CA LEU A 67 -4.35 -7.71 24.80
C LEU A 67 -3.26 -8.37 25.67
N LEU A 68 -2.86 -7.73 26.78
CA LEU A 68 -1.91 -8.31 27.73
C LEU A 68 -2.47 -9.59 28.36
N ALA A 69 -3.75 -9.61 28.74
CA ALA A 69 -4.41 -10.80 29.25
C ALA A 69 -4.44 -11.92 28.21
N ALA A 70 -4.73 -11.62 26.94
CA ALA A 70 -4.72 -12.60 25.86
C ALA A 70 -3.31 -13.15 25.58
N VAL A 71 -2.27 -12.30 25.59
CA VAL A 71 -0.86 -12.73 25.43
C VAL A 71 -0.41 -13.60 26.60
N LEU A 72 -0.74 -13.21 27.83
CA LEU A 72 -0.43 -14.01 29.02
C LEU A 72 -1.17 -15.35 29.00
N ALA A 73 -2.46 -15.36 28.67
CA ALA A 73 -3.23 -16.59 28.53
C ALA A 73 -2.67 -17.50 27.42
N GLY A 74 -2.36 -16.93 26.25
CA GLY A 74 -1.77 -17.66 25.13
C GLY A 74 -0.40 -18.26 25.46
N SER A 75 0.48 -17.49 26.10
CA SER A 75 1.78 -17.98 26.55
C SER A 75 1.67 -19.06 27.62
N ALA A 76 0.75 -18.94 28.58
CA ALA A 76 0.48 -19.95 29.59
C ALA A 76 -0.05 -21.25 28.97
N VAL A 77 -0.94 -21.17 27.98
CA VAL A 77 -1.43 -22.32 27.21
C VAL A 77 -0.30 -22.97 26.42
N LEU A 78 0.56 -22.19 25.78
CA LEU A 78 1.70 -22.70 25.02
C LEU A 78 2.70 -23.44 25.93
N VAL A 79 3.05 -22.84 27.07
CA VAL A 79 3.91 -23.46 28.09
C VAL A 79 3.27 -24.74 28.64
N ARG A 80 1.96 -24.73 28.87
CA ARG A 80 1.22 -25.91 29.34
C ARG A 80 1.21 -27.02 28.29
N MET A 81 1.02 -26.69 27.01
CA MET A 81 1.10 -27.66 25.91
C MET A 81 2.50 -28.25 25.77
N TRP A 82 3.54 -27.42 25.89
CA TRP A 82 4.93 -27.88 25.86
C TRP A 82 5.24 -28.81 27.03
N ARG A 83 4.76 -28.48 28.24
CA ARG A 83 4.92 -29.34 29.44
C ARG A 83 4.13 -30.64 29.38
N LEU A 84 3.03 -30.68 28.64
CA LEU A 84 2.21 -31.89 28.44
C LEU A 84 2.74 -32.77 27.29
N ARG A 85 3.47 -32.20 26.33
CA ARG A 85 4.07 -32.92 25.20
C ARG A 85 5.44 -33.53 25.52
N GLY A 86 6.11 -33.04 26.57
CA GLY A 86 7.39 -33.56 27.06
C GLY A 86 7.30 -34.56 28.22
N ARG A 87 6.08 -34.97 28.61
CA ARG A 87 5.81 -36.10 29.51
C ARG A 87 5.18 -37.23 28.72
#